data_AF-A0A1T4RNS2-F1
#
_entry.id   AF-A0A1T4RNS2-F1
#
_cell.length_a   1.000
_cell.length_b   1.000
_cell.length_c   1.000
_cell.angle_alpha   90.00
_cell.angle_beta   90.00
_cell.angle_gamma   90.00
#
_symmetry.space_group_name_H-M   'P 1'
#
loop_
_entity.id
_entity.type
_entity.pdbx_description
1 polymer ?
#
loop_
_entity_poly.entity_id
_entity_poly.type
_entity_poly.pdbx_seq_one_letter_code
_entity_poly.pdbx_strand_id
1 'polypeptide(L)'
;DGTNLQTPEQMARYKQFAGCINCGLCYAACPQFGLNPEFIGPAALTLAHRYNLDSRDNGKAERMALINGENGAWGCTFVGYCSEVCPKHVDPAAAVNQGKVESSMDFVIAMLKPDGSPKKVEA
;
A
#
# COMPACT_ATOMS: atom_id res chain seq x y z
N ASP A 1 28.21 -11.50 8.74
CA ASP A 1 27.59 -11.50 7.40
C ASP A 1 26.57 -12.62 7.25
N GLY A 2 25.35 -12.41 7.75
CA GLY A 2 24.25 -13.38 7.64
C GLY A 2 22.99 -12.68 7.15
N THR A 3 22.07 -13.44 6.55
CA THR A 3 20.77 -12.92 6.11
C THR A 3 19.88 -12.60 7.32
N ASN A 4 18.93 -11.67 7.15
CA ASN A 4 17.89 -11.45 8.15
C ASN A 4 17.08 -12.72 8.43
N LEU A 5 16.73 -12.97 9.69
CA LEU A 5 15.82 -14.06 10.06
C LEU A 5 14.37 -13.66 9.74
N GLN A 6 13.68 -14.48 8.96
CA GLN A 6 12.27 -14.28 8.62
C GLN A 6 11.54 -15.63 8.61
N THR A 7 10.46 -15.76 9.39
CA THR A 7 9.66 -16.99 9.43
C THR A 7 8.73 -17.11 8.21
N PRO A 8 8.23 -18.33 7.89
CA PRO A 8 7.22 -18.51 6.84
C PRO A 8 5.98 -17.63 7.04
N GLU A 9 5.53 -17.46 8.29
CA GLU A 9 4.35 -16.64 8.64
C GLU A 9 4.63 -15.15 8.42
N GLN A 10 5.84 -14.67 8.72
CA GLN A 10 6.23 -13.29 8.43
C GLN A 10 6.25 -13.02 6.93
N MET A 11 6.77 -13.95 6.13
CA MET A 11 6.78 -13.84 4.67
C MET A 11 5.36 -13.90 4.08
N ALA A 12 4.51 -14.78 4.62
CA ALA A 12 3.15 -14.99 4.12
C ALA A 12 2.30 -13.70 4.13
N ARG A 13 2.59 -12.75 5.04
CA ARG A 13 1.90 -11.45 5.12
C ARG A 13 1.96 -10.65 3.81
N TYR A 14 3.09 -10.71 3.09
CA TYR A 14 3.30 -9.88 1.90
C TYR A 14 3.54 -10.68 0.62
N LYS A 15 3.76 -12.00 0.71
CA LYS A 15 4.20 -12.85 -0.41
C LYS A 15 3.34 -12.70 -1.66
N GLN A 16 2.02 -12.66 -1.49
CA GLN A 16 1.08 -12.46 -2.60
C GLN A 16 1.31 -11.10 -3.28
N PHE A 17 1.44 -10.03 -2.49
CA PHE A 17 1.65 -8.66 -2.96
C PHE A 17 3.01 -8.44 -3.64
N ALA A 18 4.01 -9.28 -3.34
CA ALA A 18 5.32 -9.27 -3.99
C ALA A 18 5.33 -9.86 -5.41
N GLY A 19 4.23 -10.49 -5.85
CA GLY A 19 4.14 -11.13 -7.18
C GLY A 19 3.87 -10.17 -8.35
N CYS A 20 3.80 -8.87 -8.11
CA CYS A 20 3.57 -7.87 -9.17
C CYS A 20 4.72 -7.88 -10.18
N ILE A 21 4.38 -7.94 -11.47
CA ILE A 21 5.32 -7.91 -12.61
C ILE A 21 5.30 -6.58 -13.36
N ASN A 22 4.70 -5.53 -12.78
CA ASN A 22 4.61 -4.18 -13.33
C ASN A 22 4.02 -4.08 -14.75
N CYS A 23 3.12 -4.98 -15.12
CA CYS A 23 2.50 -5.00 -16.45
C CYS A 23 1.53 -3.83 -16.73
N GLY A 24 1.10 -3.08 -15.72
CA GLY A 24 0.21 -1.92 -15.88
C GLY A 24 -1.27 -2.23 -16.12
N LEU A 25 -1.69 -3.49 -16.30
CA LEU A 25 -3.09 -3.85 -16.58
C LEU A 25 -4.07 -3.31 -15.53
N CYS A 26 -3.67 -3.30 -14.26
CA CYS A 26 -4.47 -2.75 -13.17
C CYS A 26 -4.73 -1.24 -13.28
N TYR A 27 -3.82 -0.47 -13.91
CA TYR A 27 -4.04 0.95 -14.21
C TYR A 27 -5.05 1.11 -15.34
N ALA A 28 -4.87 0.36 -16.44
CA ALA A 28 -5.80 0.38 -17.57
C ALA A 28 -7.22 -0.04 -17.18
N ALA A 29 -7.36 -0.95 -16.22
CA ALA A 29 -8.63 -1.43 -15.69
C ALA A 29 -9.27 -0.50 -14.65
N CYS A 30 -8.52 0.41 -14.02
CA CYS A 30 -9.03 1.21 -12.91
C CYS A 30 -9.72 2.49 -13.41
N PRO A 31 -11.04 2.66 -13.24
CA PRO A 31 -11.71 3.88 -13.69
C PRO A 31 -11.30 5.11 -12.86
N GLN A 32 -10.91 4.95 -11.60
CA GLN A 32 -10.44 6.07 -10.78
C GLN A 32 -9.12 6.64 -11.32
N PHE A 33 -8.22 5.79 -11.81
CA PHE A 33 -7.01 6.25 -12.48
C PHE A 33 -7.31 6.93 -13.82
N GLY A 34 -8.30 6.43 -14.57
CA GLY A 34 -8.77 7.08 -15.79
C GLY A 34 -9.40 8.46 -15.58
N LEU A 35 -10.06 8.68 -14.43
CA LEU A 35 -10.67 9.97 -14.06
C LEU A 35 -9.69 10.94 -13.40
N ASN A 36 -8.74 10.43 -12.62
CA ASN A 36 -7.72 11.21 -11.93
C ASN A 36 -6.32 10.63 -12.21
N PRO A 37 -5.59 11.16 -13.20
CA PRO A 37 -4.23 10.70 -13.52
C PRO A 37 -3.20 10.90 -12.39
N GLU A 38 -3.50 11.76 -11.40
CA GLU A 38 -2.62 11.97 -10.24
C GLU A 38 -2.77 10.86 -9.19
N PHE A 39 -3.84 10.05 -9.23
CA PHE A 39 -3.98 8.88 -8.36
C PHE A 39 -2.80 7.93 -8.58
N ILE A 40 -2.01 7.65 -7.54
CA ILE A 40 -0.78 6.84 -7.69
C ILE A 40 -1.05 5.41 -8.17
N GLY A 41 -2.28 4.94 -7.98
CA GLY A 41 -2.81 3.74 -8.63
C GLY A 41 -2.55 2.43 -7.90
N PRO A 42 -3.20 1.35 -8.38
CA PRO A 42 -3.28 0.08 -7.65
C PRO A 42 -1.94 -0.63 -7.50
N ALA A 43 -1.06 -0.64 -8.52
CA ALA A 43 0.21 -1.36 -8.40
C ALA A 43 1.19 -0.66 -7.44
N ALA A 44 1.30 0.67 -7.52
CA ALA A 44 2.17 1.44 -6.63
C ALA A 44 1.77 1.28 -5.16
N LEU A 45 0.47 1.39 -4.86
CA LEU A 45 -0.07 1.17 -3.52
C LEU A 45 0.16 -0.27 -3.04
N THR A 46 0.00 -1.26 -3.91
CA THR A 46 0.29 -2.66 -3.58
C THR A 46 1.76 -2.89 -3.26
N LEU A 47 2.66 -2.23 -4.01
CA LEU A 47 4.09 -2.33 -3.77
C LEU A 47 4.48 -1.67 -2.44
N ALA A 48 3.91 -0.50 -2.12
CA ALA A 48 4.10 0.14 -0.82
C ALA A 48 3.62 -0.77 0.32
N HIS A 49 2.42 -1.35 0.17
CA HIS A 49 1.84 -2.29 1.13
C HIS A 49 2.71 -3.53 1.33
N ARG A 50 3.27 -4.08 0.25
CA ARG A 50 4.21 -5.22 0.28
C ARG A 50 5.43 -4.93 1.15
N TYR A 51 5.95 -3.71 1.15
CA TYR A 51 7.07 -3.33 2.01
C TYR A 51 6.62 -3.06 3.45
N ASN A 52 5.50 -2.37 3.65
CA ASN A 52 4.94 -2.10 4.98
C ASN A 52 4.67 -3.38 5.79
N LEU A 53 4.38 -4.50 5.12
CA LEU A 53 4.14 -5.80 5.73
C LEU A 53 5.39 -6.69 5.89
N ASP A 54 6.53 -6.30 5.33
CA ASP A 54 7.77 -7.07 5.40
C ASP A 54 8.47 -6.85 6.74
N SER A 55 8.69 -7.92 7.51
CA SER A 55 9.32 -7.83 8.84
C SER A 55 10.76 -7.29 8.84
N ARG A 56 11.37 -7.14 7.66
CA ARG A 56 12.73 -6.62 7.49
C ARG A 56 12.75 -5.12 7.20
N ASP A 57 11.61 -4.53 6.87
CA ASP A 57 11.49 -3.13 6.49
C ASP A 57 11.04 -2.27 7.69
N ASN A 58 11.71 -1.13 7.89
CA ASN A 58 11.38 -0.17 8.94
C ASN A 58 10.90 1.18 8.38
N GLY A 59 10.70 1.29 7.07
CA GLY A 59 10.44 2.53 6.35
C GLY A 59 8.96 2.84 6.12
N LYS A 60 8.09 2.35 7.00
CA LYS A 60 6.65 2.55 6.85
C LYS A 60 6.29 4.03 6.93
N ALA A 61 6.93 4.79 7.83
CA ALA A 61 6.61 6.19 8.06
C ALA A 61 6.82 7.05 6.80
N GLU A 62 7.91 6.85 6.07
CA GLU A 62 8.17 7.56 4.81
C GLU A 62 7.08 7.29 3.76
N ARG A 63 6.56 6.05 3.68
CA ARG A 63 5.55 5.67 2.69
C ARG A 63 4.15 6.15 3.07
N MET A 64 3.83 6.22 4.37
CA MET A 64 2.50 6.62 4.83
C MET A 64 2.14 8.05 4.39
N ALA A 65 3.12 8.96 4.23
CA ALA A 65 2.86 10.30 3.70
C ALA A 65 2.19 10.27 2.31
N LEU A 66 2.62 9.36 1.42
CA LEU A 66 2.03 9.19 0.09
C LEU A 66 0.70 8.41 0.16
N ILE A 67 0.61 7.39 1.00
CA ILE A 67 -0.59 6.56 1.16
C ILE A 67 -1.75 7.39 1.73
N ASN A 68 -1.48 8.28 2.69
CA ASN A 68 -2.47 9.12 3.36
C ASN A 68 -2.98 10.27 2.49
N GLY A 69 -2.22 10.66 1.44
CA GLY A 69 -2.61 11.77 0.56
C GLY A 69 -3.91 11.49 -0.20
N GLU A 70 -4.54 12.56 -0.71
CA GLU A 70 -5.79 12.46 -1.51
C GLU A 70 -5.61 11.58 -2.76
N ASN A 71 -4.44 11.69 -3.40
CA ASN A 71 -4.04 10.87 -4.53
C ASN A 71 -3.43 9.51 -4.12
N GLY A 72 -3.41 9.20 -2.82
CA GLY A 72 -2.96 7.95 -2.22
C GLY A 72 -4.07 6.89 -2.19
N ALA A 73 -4.20 6.16 -1.08
CA ALA A 73 -5.18 5.07 -0.95
C ALA A 73 -6.63 5.55 -1.07
N TRP A 74 -6.90 6.82 -0.74
CA TRP A 74 -8.24 7.41 -0.74
C TRP A 74 -8.77 7.78 -2.13
N GLY A 75 -7.91 7.81 -3.16
CA GLY A 75 -8.35 7.88 -4.56
C GLY A 75 -9.05 6.61 -5.06
N CYS A 76 -8.97 5.51 -4.31
CA CYS A 76 -9.64 4.25 -4.64
C CYS A 76 -11.06 4.19 -4.07
N THR A 77 -12.04 3.86 -4.92
CA THR A 77 -13.45 3.62 -4.52
C THR A 77 -13.82 2.13 -4.45
N PHE A 78 -12.82 1.24 -4.50
CA PHE A 78 -12.98 -0.21 -4.45
C PHE A 78 -13.85 -0.84 -5.56
N VAL A 79 -13.70 -0.35 -6.79
CA VAL A 79 -14.28 -0.98 -7.99
C VAL A 79 -13.80 -2.43 -8.19
N GLY A 80 -12.60 -2.77 -7.73
CA GLY A 80 -12.09 -4.15 -7.67
C GLY A 80 -11.50 -4.71 -8.97
N TYR A 81 -11.76 -4.09 -10.13
CA TYR A 81 -11.34 -4.65 -11.42
C TYR A 81 -9.82 -4.78 -11.62
N CYS A 82 -9.02 -4.01 -10.87
CA CYS A 82 -7.56 -4.18 -10.84
C CYS A 82 -7.09 -5.57 -10.37
N SER A 83 -7.88 -6.24 -9.52
CA SER A 83 -7.62 -7.62 -9.08
C SER A 83 -8.06 -8.64 -10.12
N GLU A 84 -9.24 -8.44 -10.72
CA GLU A 84 -9.78 -9.31 -11.76
C GLU A 84 -8.84 -9.44 -12.97
N VAL A 85 -8.24 -8.33 -13.40
CA VAL A 85 -7.34 -8.33 -14.57
C VAL A 85 -5.91 -8.74 -14.24
N CYS A 86 -5.56 -8.97 -12.96
CA CYS A 86 -4.18 -9.20 -12.57
C CYS A 86 -3.70 -10.61 -13.00
N PRO A 87 -2.78 -10.75 -13.96
CA PRO A 87 -2.38 -12.06 -14.49
C PRO A 87 -1.56 -12.89 -13.49
N LYS A 88 -1.13 -12.25 -12.39
CA LYS A 88 -0.34 -12.85 -11.32
C LYS A 88 -1.14 -13.07 -10.04
N HIS A 89 -2.44 -12.78 -10.04
CA HIS A 89 -3.34 -12.97 -8.90
C HIS A 89 -2.83 -12.27 -7.62
N VAL A 90 -2.25 -11.07 -7.78
CA VAL A 90 -1.65 -10.27 -6.70
C VAL A 90 -2.70 -9.64 -5.78
N ASP A 91 -3.93 -9.52 -6.28
CA ASP A 91 -5.05 -8.83 -5.62
C ASP A 91 -4.72 -7.40 -5.14
N PRO A 92 -4.46 -6.46 -6.07
CA PRO A 92 -4.18 -5.06 -5.71
C PRO A 92 -5.32 -4.37 -4.96
N ALA A 93 -6.58 -4.78 -5.21
CA ALA A 93 -7.73 -4.21 -4.51
C ALA A 93 -7.67 -4.49 -3.00
N ALA A 94 -7.29 -5.71 -2.59
CA ALA A 94 -7.08 -6.04 -1.19
C ALA A 94 -5.95 -5.21 -0.56
N ALA A 95 -4.81 -5.09 -1.24
CA ALA A 95 -3.67 -4.31 -0.74
C ALA A 95 -4.03 -2.84 -0.51
N VAL A 96 -4.74 -2.21 -1.46
CA VAL A 96 -5.19 -0.82 -1.33
C VAL A 96 -6.12 -0.62 -0.13
N ASN A 97 -7.04 -1.55 0.14
CA ASN A 97 -7.98 -1.40 1.26
C ASN A 97 -7.37 -1.74 2.62
N GLN A 98 -6.42 -2.67 2.67
CA GLN A 98 -5.58 -2.82 3.86
C GLN A 98 -4.77 -1.54 4.11
N GLY A 99 -4.24 -0.92 3.06
CA GLY A 99 -3.62 0.41 3.12
C GLY A 99 -4.54 1.51 3.66
N LYS A 100 -5.83 1.50 3.32
CA LYS A 100 -6.82 2.41 3.92
C LYS A 100 -7.01 2.18 5.42
N VAL A 101 -7.07 0.91 5.85
CA VAL A 101 -7.14 0.58 7.29
C VAL A 101 -5.92 1.11 8.02
N GLU A 102 -4.72 0.91 7.46
CA GLU A 102 -3.48 1.44 8.02
C GLU A 102 -3.45 2.97 8.04
N SER A 103 -3.94 3.62 6.98
CA SER A 103 -4.08 5.08 6.90
C SER A 103 -5.03 5.63 7.95
N SER A 104 -6.17 4.96 8.16
CA SER A 104 -7.12 5.33 9.23
C SER A 104 -6.52 5.15 10.62
N MET A 105 -5.77 4.07 10.85
CA MET A 105 -5.06 3.88 12.13
C MET A 105 -4.02 4.97 12.35
N ASP A 106 -3.24 5.32 11.33
CA ASP A 106 -2.23 6.39 11.39
C ASP A 106 -2.88 7.75 11.70
N PHE A 107 -4.02 8.06 11.06
CA PHE A 107 -4.81 9.25 11.35
C PHE A 107 -5.32 9.30 12.79
N VAL A 108 -5.89 8.20 13.30
CA VAL A 108 -6.38 8.12 14.69
C VAL A 108 -5.23 8.28 15.69
N ILE A 109 -4.09 7.64 15.44
CA ILE A 109 -2.89 7.79 16.27
C ILE A 109 -2.44 9.25 16.30
N ALA A 110 -2.40 9.93 15.15
CA ALA A 110 -2.03 11.34 15.06
C ALA A 110 -3.01 12.24 15.83
N MET A 111 -4.32 11.98 15.73
CA MET A 111 -5.36 12.75 16.43
C MET A 111 -5.26 12.63 17.97
N LEU A 112 -4.84 11.46 18.47
CA LEU A 112 -4.74 11.20 19.91
C LEU A 112 -3.40 11.59 20.54
N LYS A 113 -2.40 11.96 19.72
CA LYS A 113 -1.09 12.40 20.24
C LYS A 113 -1.18 13.83 20.81
N PRO A 114 -0.69 14.05 22.03
CA PRO A 114 -0.83 15.33 22.74
C PRO A 114 -0.05 16.50 22.11
N ASP A 115 0.93 16.22 21.24
CA ASP A 115 1.73 17.23 20.54
C ASP A 115 1.19 17.60 19.15
N GLY A 116 0.10 16.96 18.69
CA GLY A 116 -0.53 17.23 17.39
C GLY A 116 0.36 16.99 16.18
N SER A 117 1.53 16.37 16.35
CA SER A 117 2.52 16.24 15.28
C SER A 117 2.32 14.90 14.55
N PRO A 118 2.22 14.89 13.20
CA PRO A 118 2.31 13.65 12.45
C PRO A 118 3.64 12.95 12.77
N LYS A 119 3.69 11.61 12.68
CA LYS A 119 4.94 10.86 12.87
C LYS A 119 6.06 11.55 12.07
N LYS A 120 7.11 12.01 12.75
CA LYS A 120 8.31 12.53 12.09
C LYS A 120 8.80 11.46 11.11
N VAL A 121 8.87 11.85 9.85
CA VAL A 121 9.58 11.09 8.81
C VAL A 121 11.06 11.38 9.07
N GLU A 122 11.72 10.52 9.81
CA GLU A 122 13.18 10.56 9.92
C GLU A 122 13.75 9.80 8.72
N ALA A 123 14.52 10.53 7.91
CA ALA A 123 15.15 10.06 6.69
C ALA A 123 16.42 9.24 6.95
#